data_AF-A0AAW4BKD5-F1
#
_entry.id   AF-A0AAW4BKD5-F1
#
_cell.length_a   1.000
_cell.length_b   1.000
_cell.length_c   1.000
_cell.angle_alpha   90.00
_cell.angle_beta   90.00
_cell.angle_gamma   90.00
#
_symmetry.space_group_name_H-M   'P 1'
#
loop_
_entity.id
_entity.type
_entity.pdbx_description
1 polymer ?
#
loop_
_entity_poly.entity_id
_entity_poly.type
_entity_poly.pdbx_seq_one_letter_code
_entity_poly.pdbx_strand_id
1 'polypeptide(L)'
;PVSVDCKWTHPVIYVAAREAGRYELANLPRDKSWPLFQRAYAITVRRVLEGEDLSGEIPKALPQKPEPRPVDPKVAQQHIERLKKMLKGGE
;
A
#
# COMPACT_ATOMS: atom_id res chain seq x y z
N PRO A 1 20.30 10.27 -15.57
CA PRO A 1 18.97 9.99 -16.17
C PRO A 1 19.03 8.73 -17.06
N VAL A 2 18.60 7.59 -16.53
CA VAL A 2 18.60 6.33 -17.28
C VAL A 2 17.35 6.33 -18.17
N SER A 3 17.54 6.56 -19.46
CA SER A 3 16.48 6.44 -20.47
C SER A 3 16.04 4.98 -20.54
N VAL A 4 14.80 4.70 -20.16
CA VAL A 4 14.21 3.37 -20.21
C VAL A 4 13.80 3.10 -21.66
N ASP A 5 14.75 2.65 -22.49
CA ASP A 5 14.53 2.25 -23.89
C ASP A 5 13.81 0.90 -23.97
N CYS A 6 12.57 0.87 -23.50
CA CYS A 6 11.57 -0.10 -23.91
C CYS A 6 10.38 0.70 -24.42
N LYS A 7 10.03 0.58 -25.70
CA LYS A 7 8.86 1.23 -26.35
C LYS A 7 7.53 0.72 -25.76
N TRP A 8 7.32 0.87 -24.46
CA TRP A 8 5.99 0.89 -23.89
C TRP A 8 5.41 2.26 -24.23
N THR A 9 4.22 2.28 -24.82
CA THR A 9 3.60 3.48 -25.41
C THR A 9 3.39 4.62 -24.40
N HIS A 10 3.49 4.35 -23.09
CA HIS A 10 3.44 5.37 -22.04
C HIS A 10 4.17 4.87 -20.77
N PRO A 11 5.03 5.68 -20.11
CA PRO A 11 5.71 5.30 -18.85
C PRO A 11 4.77 4.77 -17.75
N VAL A 12 3.55 5.31 -17.71
CA VAL A 12 2.46 4.89 -16.82
C VAL A 12 2.14 3.40 -16.94
N ILE A 13 2.13 2.85 -18.16
CA ILE A 13 1.79 1.44 -18.40
C ILE A 13 2.88 0.53 -17.84
N TYR A 14 4.14 0.90 -18.07
CA TYR A 14 5.28 0.16 -17.54
C TYR A 14 5.27 0.12 -16.01
N VAL A 15 5.09 1.29 -15.38
CA VAL A 15 5.01 1.40 -13.92
C VAL A 15 3.80 0.62 -13.39
N ALA A 16 2.63 0.75 -14.01
CA ALA A 16 1.45 -0.03 -13.62
C ALA A 16 1.66 -1.55 -13.72
N ALA A 17 2.34 -2.03 -14.77
CA ALA A 17 2.66 -3.45 -14.91
C ALA A 17 3.69 -3.94 -13.86
N ARG A 18 4.67 -3.09 -13.52
CA ARG A 18 5.63 -3.36 -12.43
C ARG A 18 4.91 -3.49 -11.09
N GLU A 19 4.04 -2.54 -10.76
CA GLU A 19 3.30 -2.52 -9.49
C GLU A 19 2.23 -3.61 -9.37
N ALA A 20 1.62 -4.00 -10.50
CA ALA A 20 0.64 -5.09 -10.54
C ALA A 20 1.27 -6.48 -10.28
N GLY A 21 2.60 -6.59 -10.40
CA GLY A 21 3.33 -7.84 -10.26
C GLY A 21 3.53 -8.55 -11.59
N ARG A 22 4.78 -8.55 -12.09
CA ARG A 22 5.11 -9.13 -13.40
C ARG A 22 4.83 -10.63 -13.46
N TYR A 23 5.05 -11.35 -12.37
CA TYR A 23 4.80 -12.78 -12.28
C TYR A 23 3.30 -13.10 -12.34
N GLU A 24 2.50 -12.33 -11.62
CA GLU A 24 1.05 -12.44 -11.56
C GLU A 24 0.44 -12.18 -12.93
N LEU A 25 0.89 -11.13 -13.62
CA LEU A 25 0.43 -10.82 -14.98
C LEU A 25 0.81 -11.90 -16.01
N ALA A 26 1.95 -12.58 -15.82
CA ALA A 26 2.42 -13.60 -16.76
C ALA A 26 1.79 -14.99 -16.51
N ASN A 27 1.46 -15.32 -15.26
CA ASN A 27 1.10 -16.68 -14.87
C ASN A 27 -0.36 -16.85 -14.43
N LEU A 28 -1.04 -15.77 -14.01
CA LEU A 28 -2.45 -15.87 -13.61
C LEU A 28 -3.39 -15.71 -14.81
N PRO A 29 -4.52 -16.43 -14.84
CA PRO A 29 -5.55 -16.23 -15.84
C PRO A 29 -6.11 -14.80 -15.77
N ARG A 30 -6.62 -14.33 -16.91
CA ARG A 30 -6.99 -12.91 -17.11
C ARG A 30 -7.97 -12.39 -16.07
N ASP A 31 -8.92 -13.20 -15.62
CA ASP A 31 -9.89 -12.85 -14.59
C ASP A 31 -9.24 -12.51 -13.23
N LYS A 32 -8.06 -13.07 -12.95
CA LYS A 32 -7.27 -12.82 -11.74
C LYS A 32 -6.21 -11.74 -11.92
N SER A 33 -5.52 -11.73 -13.06
CA SER A 33 -4.45 -10.75 -13.33
C SER A 33 -4.98 -9.36 -13.71
N TRP A 34 -6.12 -9.28 -14.39
CA TRP A 34 -6.68 -8.00 -14.86
C TRP A 34 -7.05 -7.02 -13.73
N PRO A 35 -7.74 -7.43 -12.65
CA PRO A 35 -8.04 -6.54 -11.54
C PRO A 35 -6.78 -5.96 -10.85
N LEU A 36 -5.69 -6.74 -10.80
CA LEU A 36 -4.40 -6.28 -10.27
C LEU A 36 -3.83 -5.15 -11.12
N PHE A 37 -3.78 -5.36 -12.44
CA PHE A 37 -3.33 -4.34 -13.40
C PHE A 37 -4.22 -3.10 -13.37
N GLN A 38 -5.54 -3.26 -13.40
CA GLN A 38 -6.49 -2.15 -13.43
C GLN A 38 -6.35 -1.26 -12.19
N ARG A 39 -6.19 -1.87 -11.00
CA ARG A 39 -5.93 -1.13 -9.75
C ARG A 39 -4.61 -0.36 -9.82
N ALA A 40 -3.53 -1.03 -10.23
CA ALA A 40 -2.22 -0.39 -10.34
C ALA A 40 -2.25 0.77 -11.34
N TYR A 41 -2.86 0.56 -12.51
CA TYR A 41 -2.99 1.57 -13.55
C TYR A 41 -3.76 2.81 -13.07
N ALA A 42 -4.89 2.64 -12.40
CA ALA A 42 -5.67 3.76 -11.87
C ALA A 42 -4.87 4.61 -10.86
N ILE A 43 -4.08 3.98 -9.98
CA ILE A 43 -3.22 4.67 -9.02
C ILE A 43 -2.10 5.42 -9.76
N THR A 44 -1.43 4.77 -10.70
CA THR A 44 -0.32 5.37 -11.45
C THR A 44 -0.80 6.57 -12.28
N VAL A 45 -1.96 6.48 -12.94
CA VAL A 45 -2.54 7.60 -13.68
C VAL A 45 -2.80 8.79 -12.75
N ARG A 46 -3.41 8.57 -11.58
CA ARG A 46 -3.69 9.64 -10.62
C ARG A 46 -2.41 10.36 -10.20
N ARG A 47 -1.36 9.62 -9.87
CA ARG A 47 -0.05 10.18 -9.47
C ARG A 47 0.59 11.01 -10.58
N VAL A 48 0.48 10.58 -11.84
CA VAL A 48 0.95 11.40 -12.98
C VAL A 48 0.16 12.69 -13.11
N LEU A 49 -1.16 12.63 -12.95
CA LEU A 49 -2.00 13.82 -12.99
C LEU A 49 -1.69 14.79 -11.84
N GLU A 50 -1.25 14.26 -10.70
CA GLU A 50 -0.77 15.04 -9.54
C GLU A 50 0.67 15.56 -9.73
N GLY A 51 1.35 15.19 -10.81
CA GLY A 51 2.73 15.62 -11.12
C GLY A 51 3.81 14.89 -10.31
N GLU A 52 3.49 13.73 -9.72
CA GLU A 52 4.47 12.91 -9.01
C GLU A 52 5.52 12.32 -9.96
N ASP A 53 6.77 12.21 -9.48
CA ASP A 53 7.81 11.45 -10.18
C ASP A 53 7.61 9.94 -9.95
N LEU A 54 7.44 9.20 -11.06
CA LEU A 54 7.24 7.75 -11.05
C LEU A 54 8.54 6.94 -11.20
N SER A 55 9.71 7.59 -11.19
CA SER A 55 11.00 6.92 -11.31
C SER A 55 11.30 5.98 -10.13
N GLY A 56 10.77 6.29 -8.95
CA GLY A 56 10.88 5.48 -7.73
C GLY A 56 9.93 4.27 -7.69
N GLU A 57 10.16 3.37 -6.73
CA GLU A 57 9.18 2.34 -6.38
C GLU A 57 7.95 2.99 -5.74
N ILE A 58 6.74 2.58 -6.14
CA ILE A 58 5.53 3.03 -5.46
C ILE A 58 5.47 2.29 -4.11
N PRO A 59 5.48 3.00 -2.97
CA PRO A 59 5.45 2.34 -1.67
C PRO A 59 4.16 1.51 -1.54
N LYS A 60 4.32 0.26 -1.11
CA LYS A 60 3.18 -0.63 -0.83
C LYS A 60 2.25 0.04 0.18
N ALA A 61 0.94 -0.09 -0.04
CA ALA A 61 -0.04 0.42 0.89
C ALA A 61 0.19 -0.17 2.29
N LEU A 62 -0.08 0.66 3.32
CA LEU A 62 -0.13 0.15 4.70
C LEU A 62 -1.16 -0.98 4.79
N PRO A 63 -0.89 -2.03 5.60
CA PRO A 63 -1.85 -3.10 5.79
C PRO A 63 -3.14 -2.53 6.38
N GLN A 64 -4.29 -3.08 5.97
CA GLN A 64 -5.60 -2.61 6.45
C GLN A 64 -5.74 -2.69 7.98
N LYS A 65 -5.09 -3.68 8.59
CA LYS A 65 -4.93 -3.77 10.04
C LYS A 65 -3.45 -3.65 10.39
N PRO A 66 -3.11 -2.84 11.40
CA PRO A 66 -1.78 -2.89 11.97
C PRO A 66 -1.54 -4.30 12.51
N GLU A 67 -0.29 -4.74 12.45
CA GLU A 67 0.08 -6.01 13.05
C GLU A 67 -0.26 -5.99 14.56
N PRO A 68 -0.87 -7.07 15.09
CA PRO A 68 -1.12 -7.18 16.52
C PRO A 68 0.20 -7.04 17.26
N ARG A 69 0.32 -5.98 18.07
CA ARG A 69 1.43 -5.82 19.02
C ARG A 69 0.92 -6.20 20.40
N PRO A 70 1.03 -7.49 20.81
CA PRO A 70 0.63 -7.89 22.15
C PRO A 70 1.48 -7.13 23.18
N VAL A 71 0.80 -6.48 24.11
CA VAL A 71 1.42 -5.84 25.28
C VAL A 71 1.63 -6.89 26.37
N ASP A 72 2.69 -6.71 27.15
CA ASP A 72 2.91 -7.50 28.36
C ASP A 72 1.67 -7.41 29.27
N PRO A 73 1.17 -8.54 29.83
CA PRO A 73 -0.05 -8.57 30.62
C PRO A 73 -0.04 -7.60 31.80
N LYS A 74 1.12 -7.37 32.45
CA LYS A 74 1.23 -6.43 33.58
C LYS A 74 1.04 -4.99 33.12
N VAL A 75 1.62 -4.64 31.96
CA VAL A 75 1.47 -3.31 31.36
C VAL A 75 0.02 -3.07 30.96
N ALA A 76 -0.66 -4.08 30.41
CA ALA A 76 -2.07 -4.00 30.07
C ALA A 76 -2.95 -3.72 31.31
N GLN A 77 -2.68 -4.41 32.43
CA GLN A 77 -3.39 -4.17 33.69
C GLN A 77 -3.18 -2.75 34.22
N GLN A 78 -1.94 -2.25 34.19
CA GLN A 78 -1.62 -0.87 34.60
C GLN A 78 -2.38 0.17 33.75
N HIS A 79 -2.48 -0.05 32.44
CA HIS A 79 -3.24 0.82 31.56
C HIS A 79 -4.73 0.81 31.91
N ILE A 80 -5.31 -0.36 32.19
CA ILE A 80 -6.72 -0.48 32.61
C ILE A 80 -6.98 0.24 33.94
N GLU A 81 -6.09 0.11 34.92
CA GLU A 81 -6.22 0.82 36.20
C GLU A 81 -6.13 2.33 36.03
N ARG A 82 -5.22 2.81 35.17
CA ARG A 82 -5.10 4.23 34.83
C ARG A 82 -6.40 4.75 34.23
N LEU A 83 -6.99 4.02 33.27
CA LEU A 83 -8.26 4.38 32.64
C LEU A 83 -9.40 4.45 33.66
N LYS A 84 -9.47 3.47 34.57
CA LYS A 84 -10.47 3.47 35.67
C LYS A 84 -10.35 4.70 36.57
N LYS A 85 -9.13 5.11 36.91
CA LYS A 85 -8.89 6.32 37.72
C LYS A 85 -9.31 7.59 36.97
N MET A 86 -9.00 7.68 35.68
CA MET A 86 -9.37 8.84 34.85
C MET A 86 -10.89 8.99 34.73
N LEU A 87 -11.63 7.88 34.57
CA LEU A 87 -13.09 7.91 34.52
C LEU A 87 -13.75 8.25 35.87
N LYS A 88 -13.08 7.96 36.99
CA LYS A 88 -13.57 8.27 38.34
C LYS A 88 -13.32 9.71 38.79
N GLY A 89 -12.41 10.41 38.13
CA GLY A 89 -12.03 11.80 38.46
C GLY A 89 -12.67 12.86 37.58
N GLY A 90 -13.63 12.48 36.74
CA GLY A 90 -14.47 13.40 35.98
C GLY A 90 -15.83 13.59 36.66
N GLU A 91 -15.82 14.26 37.81
CA GLU A 91 -16.98 14.92 38.43
C GLU A 91 -16.62 16.38 38.70
#